data_AF-A0A2N1SLM4-F1
#
_entry.id   AF-A0A2N1SLM4-F1
#
_cell.length_a   1.000
_cell.length_b   1.000
_cell.length_c   1.000
_cell.angle_alpha   90.00
_cell.angle_beta   90.00
_cell.angle_gamma   90.00
#
_symmetry.space_group_name_H-M   'P 1'
#
loop_
_entity.id
_entity.type
_entity.pdbx_description
1 polymer ?
#
loop_
_entity_poly.entity_id
_entity_poly.type
_entity_poly.pdbx_seq_one_letter_code
_entity_poly.pdbx_strand_id
1 'polypeptide(L)'
;MKKSISYLLVLVFAAMLMGCATHVPINYMVPADDNMSEFRDLAIASVDPYRFSLLYGPSTTVPDLSGTFPIRVYSGYQPFSERLLANHATGTLFESLDATGYFNLMAPSETDRYGRRYANLHALGYDATIVVEFERMDIEEYVYARKVAVVDNVETEEVETEKLAYYLRQKVFVSLSYEVIENSSGRRRYSRTFQERSERTFSLDPEDTAIIFAPSMTPVILDMVERIVLDMTDALAPRWVQSNVALMKNRPTASSVETAYDAAKEGRFAAAYQAFMREWQQSGHVPSGYNAALLAESSGRRDEAIDLMGEVFQSSGNNKAKRQLDRMRRYRSEHALASAQF
;
A
#
# COMPACT_ATOMS: atom_id res chain seq x y z
N MET A 1 -19.07 -40.47 -14.81
CA MET A 1 -19.37 -39.25 -14.03
C MET A 1 -19.26 -39.41 -12.51
N LYS A 2 -19.65 -40.52 -11.88
CA LYS A 2 -19.52 -40.68 -10.41
C LYS A 2 -18.07 -40.76 -9.88
N LYS A 3 -17.11 -41.26 -10.67
CA LYS A 3 -15.71 -41.41 -10.23
C LYS A 3 -14.92 -40.08 -10.21
N SER A 4 -15.19 -39.12 -11.10
CA SER A 4 -14.46 -37.83 -11.11
C SER A 4 -14.88 -36.90 -9.97
N ILE A 5 -16.14 -37.00 -9.52
CA ILE A 5 -16.65 -36.24 -8.37
C ILE A 5 -15.96 -36.68 -7.06
N SER A 6 -15.70 -37.98 -6.88
CA SER A 6 -14.96 -38.48 -5.71
C SER A 6 -13.51 -38.04 -5.68
N TYR A 7 -12.82 -37.96 -6.83
CA TYR A 7 -11.45 -37.45 -6.88
C TYR A 7 -11.38 -35.94 -6.63
N LEU A 8 -12.36 -35.16 -7.11
CA LEU A 8 -12.43 -33.71 -6.84
C LEU A 8 -12.67 -33.43 -5.34
N LEU A 9 -13.53 -34.22 -4.68
CA LEU A 9 -13.81 -34.10 -3.24
C LEU A 9 -12.61 -34.46 -2.38
N VAL A 10 -11.86 -35.51 -2.73
CA VAL A 10 -10.62 -35.88 -2.03
C VAL A 10 -9.53 -34.82 -2.24
N LEU A 11 -9.47 -34.18 -3.41
CA LEU A 11 -8.47 -33.16 -3.73
C LEU A 11 -8.78 -31.82 -3.04
N VAL A 12 -10.07 -31.45 -2.91
CA VAL A 12 -10.52 -30.29 -2.11
C VAL A 12 -10.31 -30.53 -0.61
N PHE A 13 -10.55 -31.75 -0.11
CA PHE A 13 -10.29 -32.10 1.29
C PHE A 13 -8.77 -32.16 1.59
N ALA A 14 -7.96 -32.62 0.65
CA ALA A 14 -6.50 -32.58 0.74
C ALA A 14 -5.94 -31.15 0.66
N ALA A 15 -6.59 -30.26 -0.10
CA ALA A 15 -6.24 -28.84 -0.15
C ALA A 15 -6.60 -28.10 1.16
N MET A 16 -7.69 -28.48 1.84
CA MET A 16 -8.03 -27.93 3.17
C MET A 16 -7.11 -28.43 4.29
N LEU A 17 -6.44 -29.57 4.12
CA LEU A 17 -5.44 -30.09 5.06
C LEU A 17 -4.02 -29.53 4.82
N MET A 18 -3.83 -28.65 3.82
CA MET A 18 -2.62 -27.83 3.74
C MET A 18 -2.65 -26.79 4.86
N GLY A 19 -2.14 -27.18 6.03
CA GLY A 19 -2.13 -26.36 7.24
C GLY A 19 -1.58 -24.96 6.97
N CYS A 20 -2.48 -23.98 6.94
CA CYS A 20 -2.15 -22.58 7.07
C CYS A 20 -1.29 -22.43 8.32
N ALA A 21 -0.07 -21.90 8.16
CA ALA A 21 0.76 -21.60 9.33
C ALA A 21 -0.02 -20.63 10.22
N THR A 22 -0.10 -20.90 11.52
CA THR A 22 -0.70 -19.96 12.48
C THR A 22 0.12 -18.67 12.47
N HIS A 23 -0.52 -17.54 12.21
CA HIS A 23 0.12 -16.23 12.25
C HIS A 23 -0.25 -15.51 13.54
N VAL A 24 0.71 -14.78 14.09
CA VAL A 24 0.54 -13.94 15.28
C VAL A 24 0.72 -12.48 14.88
N PRO A 25 -0.22 -11.58 15.25
CA PRO A 25 -0.08 -10.16 14.98
C PRO A 25 0.93 -9.54 15.96
N ILE A 26 1.77 -8.65 15.46
CA ILE A 26 2.76 -7.90 16.23
C ILE A 26 2.60 -6.42 15.90
N ASN A 27 2.35 -5.62 16.93
CA ASN A 27 2.19 -4.18 16.81
C ASN A 27 3.48 -3.48 17.26
N TYR A 28 3.97 -2.57 16.42
CA TYR A 28 5.11 -1.71 16.72
C TYR A 28 4.91 -0.34 16.10
N MET A 29 5.65 0.65 16.59
CA MET A 29 5.62 1.98 15.98
C MET A 29 6.76 2.11 14.98
N VAL A 30 6.45 2.74 13.86
CA VAL A 30 7.42 3.12 12.83
C VAL A 30 7.58 4.63 12.89
N PRO A 31 8.82 5.15 12.92
CA PRO A 31 9.06 6.60 12.92
C PRO A 31 8.62 7.19 11.59
N ALA A 32 8.27 8.48 11.61
CA ALA A 32 8.19 9.27 10.39
C ALA A 32 9.56 9.30 9.72
N ASP A 33 9.56 9.25 8.38
CA ASP A 33 10.78 9.40 7.59
C ASP A 33 11.36 10.81 7.77
N ASP A 34 10.49 11.82 7.68
CA ASP A 34 10.83 13.22 7.91
C ASP A 34 10.44 13.57 9.35
N ASN A 35 11.42 13.88 10.19
CA ASN A 35 11.17 14.12 11.61
C ASN A 35 10.44 15.45 11.82
N MET A 36 9.13 15.35 12.07
CA MET A 36 8.23 16.49 12.31
C MET A 36 8.03 16.80 13.80
N SER A 37 8.83 16.25 14.72
CA SER A 37 8.67 16.50 16.17
C SER A 37 8.80 17.98 16.56
N GLU A 38 9.54 18.77 15.77
CA GLU A 38 9.67 20.24 15.93
C GLU A 38 8.50 21.03 15.31
N PHE A 39 7.62 20.39 14.53
CA PHE A 39 6.56 21.05 13.74
C PHE A 39 5.21 20.37 13.99
N ARG A 40 4.57 20.72 15.11
CA ARG A 40 3.32 20.11 15.57
C ARG A 40 2.10 20.86 15.08
N ASP A 41 2.19 22.18 15.07
CA ASP A 41 1.16 23.08 14.63
C ASP A 41 1.38 23.40 13.16
N LEU A 42 0.64 22.71 12.28
CA LEU A 42 0.83 22.79 10.83
C LEU A 42 -0.29 23.54 10.13
N ALA A 43 0.10 24.46 9.26
CA ALA A 43 -0.83 25.02 8.28
C ALA A 43 -0.76 24.21 6.99
N ILE A 44 -1.90 23.75 6.48
CA ILE A 44 -1.95 23.02 5.21
C ILE A 44 -2.42 23.98 4.13
N ALA A 45 -1.68 24.15 3.04
CA ALA A 45 -2.11 24.96 1.90
C ALA A 45 -2.95 24.11 0.92
N SER A 46 -3.88 24.73 0.20
CA SER A 46 -4.61 24.02 -0.86
C SER A 46 -3.66 23.64 -2.00
N VAL A 47 -3.89 22.45 -2.57
CA VAL A 47 -3.17 21.96 -3.75
C VAL A 47 -3.65 22.69 -4.99
N ASP A 48 -2.71 23.26 -5.74
CA ASP A 48 -3.01 23.91 -7.00
C ASP A 48 -3.33 22.86 -8.09
N PRO A 49 -4.36 23.07 -8.93
CA PRO A 49 -4.65 22.18 -10.05
C PRO A 49 -3.47 22.10 -11.00
N TYR A 50 -3.11 20.89 -11.42
CA TYR A 50 -2.10 20.70 -12.45
C TYR A 50 -2.50 21.45 -13.73
N ARG A 51 -1.52 22.06 -14.39
CA ARG A 51 -1.74 22.80 -15.63
C ARG A 51 -0.98 22.10 -16.74
N PHE A 52 -1.73 21.38 -17.59
CA PHE A 52 -1.14 20.90 -18.84
C PHE A 52 -0.65 22.08 -19.66
N SER A 53 0.52 21.93 -20.25
CA SER A 53 0.97 22.89 -21.26
C SER A 53 0.08 22.78 -22.49
N LEU A 54 -0.07 23.91 -23.20
CA LEU A 54 -1.04 24.09 -24.28
C LEU A 54 -0.92 23.05 -25.42
N LEU A 55 0.24 22.40 -25.54
CA LEU A 55 0.57 21.41 -26.56
C LEU A 55 0.64 19.96 -26.04
N TYR A 56 0.58 19.74 -24.72
CA TYR A 56 0.79 18.42 -24.10
C TYR A 56 -0.37 18.02 -23.19
N GLY A 57 -1.53 18.63 -23.36
CA GLY A 57 -2.77 18.18 -22.72
C GLY A 57 -3.30 16.89 -23.34
N PRO A 58 -4.08 16.10 -22.59
CA PRO A 58 -4.77 14.94 -23.12
C PRO A 58 -5.68 15.32 -24.30
N SER A 59 -5.56 14.56 -25.38
CA SER A 59 -6.36 14.75 -26.59
C SER A 59 -7.84 14.42 -26.33
N THR A 60 -8.77 15.14 -26.94
CA THR A 60 -10.21 14.84 -26.85
C THR A 60 -10.59 13.56 -27.62
N THR A 61 -9.78 13.17 -28.61
CA THR A 61 -9.92 11.94 -29.37
C THR A 61 -8.69 11.06 -29.19
N VAL A 62 -8.91 9.77 -28.97
CA VAL A 62 -7.82 8.81 -28.80
C VAL A 62 -7.14 8.57 -30.16
N PRO A 63 -5.81 8.75 -30.26
CA PRO A 63 -5.07 8.49 -31.49
C PRO A 63 -5.12 6.99 -31.85
N ASP A 64 -5.36 6.70 -33.12
CA ASP A 64 -5.26 5.34 -33.66
C ASP A 64 -3.85 5.08 -34.20
N LEU A 65 -3.09 4.25 -33.49
CA LEU A 65 -1.76 3.81 -33.91
C LEU A 65 -1.81 2.52 -34.76
N SER A 66 -2.98 1.88 -34.87
CA SER A 66 -3.18 0.78 -35.83
C SER A 66 -3.32 1.28 -37.26
N GLY A 67 -3.88 2.49 -37.44
CA GLY A 67 -4.19 3.09 -38.74
C GLY A 67 -5.33 2.40 -39.49
N THR A 68 -5.99 1.41 -38.87
CA THR A 68 -7.04 0.59 -39.49
C THR A 68 -8.31 0.54 -38.67
N PHE A 69 -8.36 1.21 -37.51
CA PHE A 69 -9.55 1.18 -36.67
C PHE A 69 -10.65 2.05 -37.30
N PRO A 70 -11.83 1.49 -37.60
CA PRO A 70 -12.81 2.14 -38.47
C PRO A 70 -13.61 3.25 -37.77
N ILE A 71 -13.56 3.34 -36.45
CA ILE A 71 -14.44 4.19 -35.63
C ILE A 71 -13.61 5.16 -34.78
N ARG A 72 -14.12 6.37 -34.58
CA ARG A 72 -13.51 7.34 -33.67
C ARG A 72 -13.74 6.93 -32.22
N VAL A 73 -12.65 6.89 -31.44
CA VAL A 73 -12.69 6.70 -29.99
C VAL A 73 -12.50 8.05 -29.30
N TYR A 74 -13.44 8.43 -28.43
CA TYR A 74 -13.33 9.63 -27.60
C TYR A 74 -12.58 9.31 -26.31
N SER A 75 -11.78 10.27 -25.84
CA SER A 75 -10.94 10.12 -24.66
C SER A 75 -11.73 9.82 -23.39
N GLY A 76 -11.13 9.00 -22.52
CA GLY A 76 -11.64 8.74 -21.17
C GLY A 76 -11.24 9.82 -20.18
N TYR A 77 -10.43 10.80 -20.61
CA TYR A 77 -10.06 11.96 -19.82
C TYR A 77 -11.18 13.01 -19.86
N GLN A 78 -11.62 13.44 -18.68
CA GLN A 78 -12.67 14.45 -18.58
C GLN A 78 -12.04 15.86 -18.48
N PRO A 79 -12.62 16.86 -19.16
CA PRO A 79 -12.20 18.25 -19.01
C PRO A 79 -12.30 18.70 -17.55
N PHE A 80 -11.33 19.50 -17.09
CA PHE A 80 -11.29 20.09 -15.75
C PHE A 80 -11.11 19.08 -14.60
N SER A 81 -10.76 17.82 -14.90
CA SER A 81 -10.42 16.83 -13.87
C SER A 81 -9.28 17.31 -12.97
N GLU A 82 -8.39 18.17 -13.43
CA GLU A 82 -7.27 18.70 -12.66
C GLU A 82 -7.74 19.42 -11.38
N ARG A 83 -8.85 20.17 -11.45
CA ARG A 83 -9.41 20.83 -10.26
C ARG A 83 -10.03 19.84 -9.28
N LEU A 84 -10.71 18.82 -9.81
CA LEU A 84 -11.26 17.75 -8.98
C LEU A 84 -10.14 17.02 -8.25
N LEU A 85 -9.04 16.71 -8.95
CA LEU A 85 -7.87 16.05 -8.38
C LEU A 85 -7.17 16.90 -7.32
N ALA A 86 -6.99 18.21 -7.55
CA ALA A 86 -6.43 19.11 -6.55
C ALA A 86 -7.28 19.20 -5.28
N ASN A 87 -8.60 19.32 -5.43
CA ASN A 87 -9.52 19.35 -4.30
C ASN A 87 -9.50 18.03 -3.53
N HIS A 88 -9.45 16.89 -4.24
CA HIS A 88 -9.35 15.57 -3.63
C HIS A 88 -8.03 15.42 -2.86
N ALA A 89 -6.88 15.74 -3.48
CA ALA A 89 -5.58 15.72 -2.81
C ALA A 89 -5.57 16.58 -1.54
N THR A 90 -6.14 17.79 -1.62
CA THR A 90 -6.23 18.71 -0.47
C THR A 90 -7.06 18.12 0.67
N GLY A 91 -8.26 17.61 0.37
CA GLY A 91 -9.15 17.02 1.36
C GLY A 91 -8.55 15.78 2.00
N THR A 92 -8.09 14.83 1.17
CA THR A 92 -7.47 13.58 1.63
C THR A 92 -6.22 13.84 2.47
N LEU A 93 -5.40 14.83 2.12
CA LEU A 93 -4.21 15.16 2.90
C LEU A 93 -4.57 15.71 4.28
N PHE A 94 -5.52 16.65 4.33
CA PHE A 94 -5.99 17.21 5.59
C PHE A 94 -6.58 16.12 6.49
N GLU A 95 -7.51 15.31 5.95
CA GLU A 95 -8.16 14.22 6.68
C GLU A 95 -7.16 13.16 7.15
N SER A 96 -6.20 12.78 6.30
CA SER A 96 -5.20 11.76 6.63
C SER A 96 -4.25 12.24 7.74
N LEU A 97 -3.76 13.49 7.65
CA LEU A 97 -2.92 14.08 8.69
C LEU A 97 -3.69 14.27 10.00
N ASP A 98 -4.95 14.71 9.96
CA ASP A 98 -5.80 14.88 11.15
C ASP A 98 -6.03 13.53 11.85
N ALA A 99 -6.33 12.48 11.07
CA ALA A 99 -6.56 11.13 11.57
C ALA A 99 -5.34 10.51 12.29
N THR A 100 -4.13 11.02 12.06
CA THR A 100 -2.94 10.57 12.82
C THR A 100 -3.01 10.96 14.29
N GLY A 101 -3.73 12.04 14.64
CA GLY A 101 -3.71 12.66 15.96
C GLY A 101 -2.34 13.21 16.39
N TYR A 102 -1.38 13.26 15.47
CA TYR A 102 0.00 13.69 15.72
C TYR A 102 0.20 15.20 15.50
N PHE A 103 -0.68 15.84 14.72
CA PHE A 103 -0.59 17.26 14.36
C PHE A 103 -1.80 18.05 14.85
N ASN A 104 -1.60 19.35 15.09
CA ASN A 104 -2.68 20.34 15.19
C ASN A 104 -2.74 21.13 13.88
N LEU A 105 -3.86 21.07 13.17
CA LEU A 105 -3.94 21.51 11.78
C LEU A 105 -4.74 22.79 11.58
N MET A 106 -4.21 23.73 10.79
CA MET A 106 -5.02 24.80 10.18
C MET A 106 -5.61 24.29 8.87
N ALA A 107 -6.92 24.50 8.70
CA ALA A 107 -7.62 24.10 7.49
C ALA A 107 -7.12 24.85 6.24
N PRO A 108 -7.11 24.21 5.06
CA PRO A 108 -6.63 24.82 3.81
C PRO A 108 -7.24 26.18 3.48
N SER A 109 -8.56 26.31 3.64
CA SER A 109 -9.25 27.57 3.37
C SER A 109 -8.82 28.74 4.28
N GLU A 110 -8.33 28.45 5.49
CA GLU A 110 -7.82 29.47 6.42
C GLU A 110 -6.36 29.80 6.11
N THR A 111 -5.53 28.78 5.86
CA THR A 111 -4.15 28.94 5.42
C THR A 111 -4.06 29.81 4.17
N ASP A 112 -4.93 29.56 3.18
CA ASP A 112 -4.95 30.28 1.91
C ASP A 112 -5.34 31.77 2.08
N ARG A 113 -6.16 32.13 3.08
CA ARG A 113 -6.49 33.55 3.37
C ARG A 113 -5.26 34.36 3.76
N TYR A 114 -4.26 33.71 4.37
CA TYR A 114 -2.99 34.35 4.69
C TYR A 114 -1.99 34.30 3.52
N GLY A 115 -2.35 33.68 2.39
CA GLY A 115 -1.62 33.75 1.12
C GLY A 115 -0.17 33.25 1.21
N ARG A 116 0.06 32.17 1.97
CA ARG A 116 1.41 31.64 2.26
C ARG A 116 2.36 32.67 2.89
N ARG A 117 1.84 33.69 3.58
CA ARG A 117 2.65 34.63 4.37
C ARG A 117 3.06 33.97 5.69
N TYR A 118 4.16 33.23 5.62
CA TYR A 118 4.71 32.42 6.72
C TYR A 118 4.81 33.18 8.06
N ALA A 119 5.24 34.44 8.05
CA ALA A 119 5.32 35.26 9.26
C ALA A 119 3.95 35.46 9.96
N ASN A 120 2.86 35.56 9.20
CA ASN A 120 1.51 35.69 9.77
C ASN A 120 1.04 34.37 10.37
N LEU A 121 1.32 33.25 9.71
CA LEU A 121 0.99 31.91 10.20
C LEU A 121 1.78 31.60 11.49
N HIS A 122 3.06 31.98 11.53
CA HIS A 122 3.87 31.90 12.75
C HIS A 122 3.29 32.76 13.90
N ALA A 123 2.82 33.97 13.60
CA ALA A 123 2.19 34.82 14.61
C ALA A 123 0.86 34.25 15.15
N LEU A 124 0.21 33.34 14.41
CA LEU A 124 -0.97 32.59 14.85
C LEU A 124 -0.63 31.32 15.62
N GLY A 125 0.65 31.01 15.82
CA GLY A 125 1.12 29.84 16.56
C GLY A 125 1.35 28.59 15.73
N TYR A 126 1.42 28.71 14.39
CA TYR A 126 1.73 27.56 13.52
C TYR A 126 3.20 27.55 13.13
N ASP A 127 3.89 26.44 13.40
CA ASP A 127 5.34 26.31 13.25
C ASP A 127 5.77 26.14 11.80
N ALA A 128 4.96 25.44 11.00
CA ALA A 128 5.27 25.17 9.60
C ALA A 128 4.04 25.17 8.69
N THR A 129 4.28 25.30 7.39
CA THR A 129 3.29 25.16 6.34
C THR A 129 3.64 23.99 5.44
N ILE A 130 2.69 23.09 5.20
CA ILE A 130 2.79 22.06 4.17
C ILE A 130 2.22 22.62 2.86
N VAL A 131 3.02 22.56 1.81
CA VAL A 131 2.60 22.87 0.44
C VAL A 131 2.74 21.60 -0.37
N VAL A 132 1.68 21.22 -1.09
CA VAL A 132 1.69 20.07 -2.00
C VAL A 132 1.40 20.55 -3.42
N GLU A 133 2.14 20.01 -4.38
CA GLU A 133 2.01 20.33 -5.79
C GLU A 133 2.03 19.08 -6.68
N PHE A 134 1.30 19.14 -7.79
CA PHE A 134 1.47 18.18 -8.87
C PHE A 134 2.71 18.56 -9.68
N GLU A 135 3.81 17.82 -9.50
CA GLU A 135 5.01 18.03 -10.31
C GLU A 135 4.78 17.62 -11.76
N ARG A 136 4.09 16.49 -11.96
CA ARG A 136 3.90 15.93 -13.29
C ARG A 136 2.64 15.07 -13.36
N MET A 137 1.92 15.23 -14.46
CA MET A 137 0.85 14.33 -14.85
C MET A 137 0.96 14.06 -16.35
N ASP A 138 1.15 12.79 -16.71
CA ASP A 138 1.13 12.33 -18.09
C ASP A 138 -0.06 11.40 -18.30
N ILE A 139 -0.82 11.67 -19.35
CA ILE A 139 -2.00 10.89 -19.71
C ILE A 139 -1.85 10.53 -21.18
N GLU A 140 -1.74 9.24 -21.46
CA GLU A 140 -1.64 8.73 -22.80
C GLU A 140 -2.77 7.75 -23.05
N GLU A 141 -3.48 7.94 -24.16
CA GLU A 141 -4.42 6.96 -24.68
C GLU A 141 -4.07 6.66 -26.12
N TYR A 142 -4.21 5.41 -26.55
CA TYR A 142 -4.10 5.06 -27.96
C TYR A 142 -4.78 3.74 -28.29
N VAL A 143 -5.24 3.62 -29.53
CA VAL A 143 -5.71 2.36 -30.10
C VAL A 143 -4.55 1.65 -30.80
N TYR A 144 -4.46 0.34 -30.63
CA TYR A 144 -3.53 -0.51 -31.38
C TYR A 144 -4.20 -1.83 -31.75
N ALA A 145 -3.70 -2.49 -32.80
CA ALA A 145 -4.20 -3.79 -33.25
C ALA A 145 -3.19 -4.91 -32.99
N ARG A 146 -3.68 -6.13 -32.80
CA ARG A 146 -2.88 -7.37 -32.82
C ARG A 146 -3.58 -8.39 -33.70
N LYS A 147 -2.80 -9.20 -34.42
CA LYS A 147 -3.31 -10.37 -35.11
C LYS A 147 -3.67 -11.44 -34.09
N VAL A 148 -4.86 -11.99 -34.18
CA VAL A 148 -5.35 -13.08 -33.33
C VAL A 148 -5.88 -14.18 -34.24
N ALA A 149 -5.50 -15.42 -33.95
CA ALA A 149 -6.04 -16.59 -34.64
C ALA A 149 -7.50 -16.79 -34.20
N VAL A 150 -8.41 -16.82 -35.17
CA VAL A 150 -9.82 -17.12 -34.97
C VAL A 150 -10.10 -18.42 -35.72
N VAL A 151 -10.73 -19.38 -35.04
CA VAL A 151 -11.21 -20.61 -35.66
C VAL A 151 -12.58 -20.31 -36.23
N ASP A 152 -12.66 -20.15 -37.54
CA ASP A 152 -13.94 -19.98 -38.23
C ASP A 152 -14.53 -21.37 -38.55
N ASN A 153 -15.79 -21.59 -38.18
CA ASN A 153 -16.48 -22.85 -38.44
C ASN A 153 -17.29 -22.72 -39.73
N VAL A 154 -16.62 -22.96 -40.87
CA VAL A 154 -17.26 -22.93 -42.19
C VAL A 154 -17.67 -24.35 -42.56
N GLU A 155 -18.93 -24.68 -42.28
CA GLU A 155 -19.72 -25.87 -42.67
C GLU A 155 -19.14 -27.30 -42.51
N THR A 156 -17.82 -27.55 -42.44
CA THR A 156 -17.25 -28.88 -42.06
C THR A 156 -15.73 -28.95 -41.80
N GLU A 157 -14.95 -27.85 -41.84
CA GLU A 157 -13.52 -27.85 -41.50
C GLU A 157 -13.15 -26.63 -40.63
N GLU A 158 -12.34 -26.86 -39.59
CA GLU A 158 -11.77 -25.77 -38.77
C GLU A 158 -10.63 -25.10 -39.54
N VAL A 159 -10.85 -23.88 -40.01
CA VAL A 159 -9.81 -23.07 -40.66
C VAL A 159 -9.34 -21.99 -39.67
N GLU A 160 -8.04 -21.96 -39.38
CA GLU A 160 -7.43 -20.88 -38.61
C GLU A 160 -7.28 -19.64 -39.50
N THR A 161 -8.10 -18.62 -39.26
CA THR A 161 -8.02 -17.32 -39.93
C THR A 161 -7.36 -16.28 -39.00
N GLU A 162 -6.47 -15.42 -39.51
CA GLU A 162 -5.96 -14.28 -38.74
C GLU A 162 -6.95 -13.09 -38.82
N LYS A 163 -7.60 -12.72 -37.71
CA LYS A 163 -8.40 -11.47 -37.60
C LYS A 163 -7.59 -10.42 -36.82
N LEU A 164 -7.75 -9.14 -37.17
CA LEU A 164 -7.23 -8.04 -36.37
C LEU A 164 -8.15 -7.81 -35.16
N ALA A 165 -7.60 -7.97 -33.96
CA ALA A 165 -8.24 -7.56 -32.72
C ALA A 165 -7.71 -6.18 -32.30
N TYR A 166 -8.61 -5.29 -31.93
CA TYR A 166 -8.29 -3.92 -31.55
C TYR A 166 -8.34 -3.74 -30.03
N TYR A 167 -7.45 -2.91 -29.52
CA TYR A 167 -7.35 -2.64 -28.10
C TYR A 167 -7.15 -1.15 -27.86
N LEU A 168 -7.87 -0.62 -26.87
CA LEU A 168 -7.62 0.67 -26.27
C LEU A 168 -6.62 0.49 -25.13
N ARG A 169 -5.58 1.32 -25.12
CA ARG A 169 -4.64 1.41 -24.00
C ARG A 169 -4.69 2.78 -23.39
N GLN A 170 -4.76 2.81 -22.06
CA GLN A 170 -4.71 4.00 -21.24
C GLN A 170 -3.53 3.90 -20.29
N LYS A 171 -2.65 4.90 -20.29
CA LYS A 171 -1.52 5.03 -19.37
C LYS A 171 -1.63 6.35 -18.64
N VAL A 172 -1.46 6.27 -17.33
CA VAL A 172 -1.49 7.43 -16.45
C VAL A 172 -0.23 7.41 -15.60
N PHE A 173 0.49 8.53 -15.58
CA PHE A 173 1.54 8.83 -14.61
C PHE A 173 1.11 10.05 -13.81
N VAL A 174 1.22 9.96 -12.49
CA VAL A 174 0.95 11.07 -11.58
C VAL A 174 2.12 11.20 -10.63
N SER A 175 2.59 12.42 -10.42
CA SER A 175 3.61 12.72 -9.43
C SER A 175 3.22 13.97 -8.64
N LEU A 176 3.24 13.84 -7.32
CA LEU A 176 3.05 14.94 -6.39
C LEU A 176 4.28 15.06 -5.51
N SER A 177 4.59 16.27 -5.10
CA SER A 177 5.56 16.52 -4.06
C SER A 177 4.97 17.34 -2.93
N TYR A 178 5.53 17.18 -1.74
CA TYR A 178 5.30 18.11 -0.65
C TYR A 178 6.57 18.88 -0.33
N GLU A 179 6.37 20.07 0.24
CA GLU A 179 7.38 20.85 0.92
C GLU A 179 6.87 21.23 2.31
N VAL A 180 7.73 21.05 3.31
CA VAL A 180 7.50 21.56 4.67
C VAL A 180 8.32 22.83 4.83
N ILE A 181 7.64 23.95 5.02
CA ILE A 181 8.27 25.27 5.12
C ILE A 181 8.11 25.76 6.55
N GLU A 182 9.23 26.02 7.22
CA GLU A 182 9.25 26.58 8.57
C GLU A 182 8.72 28.02 8.54
N ASN A 183 7.68 28.32 9.33
CA ASN A 183 6.98 29.58 9.25
C ASN A 183 7.78 30.76 9.85
N SER A 184 8.64 30.48 10.83
CA SER A 184 9.48 31.47 11.50
C SER A 184 10.51 32.09 10.55
N SER A 185 11.07 31.27 9.65
CA SER A 185 12.20 31.61 8.79
C SER A 185 11.84 31.66 7.30
N GLY A 186 10.72 31.06 6.90
CA GLY A 186 10.34 30.83 5.50
C GLY A 186 11.22 29.80 4.79
N ARG A 187 12.05 29.04 5.53
CA ARG A 187 12.98 28.08 4.96
C ARG A 187 12.31 26.72 4.79
N ARG A 188 12.49 26.12 3.62
CA ARG A 188 12.13 24.71 3.36
C ARG A 188 12.99 23.77 4.22
N ARG A 189 12.32 22.95 5.03
CA ARG A 189 12.95 21.96 5.92
C ARG A 189 12.99 20.59 5.26
N TYR A 190 11.88 20.18 4.65
CA TYR A 190 11.73 18.89 3.99
C TYR A 190 11.09 19.08 2.62
N SER A 191 11.43 18.18 1.70
CA SER A 191 10.79 18.07 0.39
C SER A 191 10.95 16.66 -0.15
N ARG A 192 9.87 16.11 -0.68
CA ARG A 192 9.84 14.75 -1.20
C ARG A 192 8.81 14.63 -2.31
N THR A 193 9.14 13.83 -3.31
CA THR A 193 8.31 13.56 -4.47
C THR A 193 7.88 12.09 -4.47
N PHE A 194 6.61 11.87 -4.75
CA PHE A 194 5.98 10.56 -4.89
C PHE A 194 5.42 10.43 -6.29
N GLN A 195 5.32 9.20 -6.77
CA GLN A 195 4.88 8.93 -8.11
C GLN A 195 4.12 7.61 -8.20
N GLU A 196 3.10 7.59 -9.05
CA GLU A 196 2.28 6.43 -9.33
C GLU A 196 2.11 6.23 -10.83
N ARG A 197 1.94 4.96 -11.23
CA ARG A 197 1.72 4.57 -12.63
C ARG A 197 0.59 3.57 -12.74
N SER A 198 -0.29 3.79 -13.71
CA SER A 198 -1.35 2.85 -14.06
C SER A 198 -1.41 2.64 -15.57
N GLU A 199 -1.53 1.38 -15.99
CA GLU A 199 -1.75 0.99 -17.38
C GLU A 199 -2.95 0.04 -17.45
N ARG A 200 -3.93 0.36 -18.30
CA ARG A 200 -5.11 -0.47 -18.54
C ARG A 200 -5.28 -0.71 -20.03
N THR A 201 -5.74 -1.91 -20.36
CA THR A 201 -6.02 -2.31 -21.74
C THR A 201 -7.45 -2.84 -21.82
N PHE A 202 -8.20 -2.38 -22.81
CA PHE A 202 -9.58 -2.76 -23.08
C PHE A 202 -9.69 -3.30 -24.49
N SER A 203 -10.43 -4.39 -24.68
CA SER A 203 -10.77 -4.88 -26.02
C SER A 203 -11.76 -3.91 -26.66
N LEU A 204 -11.56 -3.63 -27.95
CA LEU A 204 -12.49 -2.84 -28.76
C LEU A 204 -13.09 -3.74 -29.82
N ASP A 205 -14.42 -3.77 -29.89
CA ASP A 205 -15.14 -4.40 -30.99
C ASP A 205 -15.73 -3.30 -31.91
N PRO A 206 -15.30 -3.22 -33.18
CA PRO A 206 -15.86 -2.25 -34.11
C PRO A 206 -17.31 -2.56 -34.52
N GLU A 207 -17.82 -3.75 -34.25
CA GLU A 207 -19.20 -4.16 -34.61
C GLU A 207 -20.23 -3.70 -33.56
N ASP A 208 -19.78 -3.34 -32.35
CA ASP A 208 -20.66 -3.04 -31.22
C ASP A 208 -21.39 -1.70 -31.34
N THR A 209 -20.75 -0.65 -31.86
CA THR A 209 -21.31 0.72 -31.84
C THR A 209 -20.72 1.63 -32.92
N ALA A 210 -21.46 2.67 -33.31
CA ALA A 210 -20.98 3.70 -34.26
C ALA A 210 -19.99 4.70 -33.63
N ILE A 211 -19.94 4.80 -32.29
CA ILE A 211 -19.08 5.71 -31.52
C ILE A 211 -18.66 5.01 -30.24
N ILE A 212 -17.37 5.06 -29.90
CA ILE A 212 -16.83 4.47 -28.67
C ILE A 212 -16.31 5.59 -27.75
N PHE A 213 -16.68 5.52 -26.48
CA PHE A 213 -16.08 6.33 -25.42
C PHE A 213 -15.12 5.45 -24.62
N ALA A 214 -13.89 5.90 -24.48
CA ALA A 214 -12.93 5.23 -23.62
C ALA A 214 -13.40 5.27 -22.14
N PRO A 215 -13.13 4.22 -21.36
CA PRO A 215 -13.48 4.20 -19.94
C PRO A 215 -12.88 5.38 -19.19
N SER A 216 -13.63 5.95 -18.24
CA SER A 216 -13.14 7.10 -17.47
C SER A 216 -11.84 6.79 -16.74
N MET A 217 -10.89 7.72 -16.82
CA MET A 217 -9.63 7.65 -16.07
C MET A 217 -9.74 8.31 -14.69
N THR A 218 -10.73 9.18 -14.47
CA THR A 218 -10.90 9.93 -13.21
C THR A 218 -10.85 9.06 -11.96
N PRO A 219 -11.58 7.92 -11.86
CA PRO A 219 -11.53 7.08 -10.65
C PRO A 219 -10.15 6.50 -10.37
N VAL A 220 -9.40 6.15 -11.43
CA VAL A 220 -8.04 5.60 -11.29
C VAL A 220 -7.07 6.69 -10.84
N ILE A 221 -7.19 7.90 -11.40
CA ILE A 221 -6.32 9.01 -11.03
C ILE A 221 -6.59 9.43 -9.57
N LEU A 222 -7.86 9.47 -9.14
CA LEU A 222 -8.23 9.74 -7.75
C LEU A 222 -7.59 8.72 -6.78
N ASP A 223 -7.74 7.42 -7.07
CA ASP A 223 -7.12 6.34 -6.29
C ASP A 223 -5.58 6.40 -6.27
N MET A 224 -4.94 6.81 -7.37
CA MET A 224 -3.50 7.07 -7.40
C MET A 224 -3.10 8.26 -6.51
N VAL A 225 -3.87 9.36 -6.56
CA VAL A 225 -3.62 10.55 -5.72
C VAL A 225 -3.83 10.22 -4.25
N GLU A 226 -4.87 9.47 -3.90
CA GLU A 226 -5.13 9.01 -2.54
C GLU A 226 -3.96 8.18 -2.00
N ARG A 227 -3.49 7.17 -2.75
CA ARG A 227 -2.29 6.40 -2.37
C ARG A 227 -1.07 7.27 -2.13
N ILE A 228 -0.78 8.21 -3.05
CA ILE A 228 0.35 9.13 -2.89
C ILE A 228 0.21 9.94 -1.60
N VAL A 229 -0.98 10.48 -1.32
CA VAL A 229 -1.22 11.29 -0.11
C VAL A 229 -1.09 10.46 1.18
N LEU A 230 -1.52 9.20 1.16
CA LEU A 230 -1.31 8.28 2.28
C LEU A 230 0.19 8.00 2.50
N ASP A 231 0.95 7.78 1.43
CA ASP A 231 2.41 7.62 1.53
C ASP A 231 3.10 8.90 2.05
N MET A 232 2.62 10.09 1.66
CA MET A 232 3.08 11.37 2.21
C MET A 232 2.80 11.48 3.71
N THR A 233 1.60 11.06 4.14
CA THR A 233 1.21 11.07 5.55
C THR A 233 2.09 10.13 6.38
N ASP A 234 2.34 8.92 5.87
CA ASP A 234 3.25 7.93 6.47
C ASP A 234 4.69 8.45 6.57
N ALA A 235 5.13 9.30 5.64
CA ALA A 235 6.45 9.92 5.68
C ALA A 235 6.56 11.05 6.73
N LEU A 236 5.45 11.69 7.09
CA LEU A 236 5.43 12.87 7.96
C LEU A 236 5.08 12.55 9.43
N ALA A 237 4.29 11.50 9.69
CA ALA A 237 3.84 11.13 11.02
C ALA A 237 4.29 9.72 11.43
N PRO A 238 4.78 9.53 12.67
CA PRO A 238 4.99 8.21 13.22
C PRO A 238 3.66 7.48 13.37
N ARG A 239 3.68 6.15 13.19
CA ARG A 239 2.45 5.35 13.08
C ARG A 239 2.59 3.96 13.65
N TRP A 240 1.45 3.38 14.04
CA TRP A 240 1.36 1.99 14.44
C TRP A 240 1.24 1.08 13.23
N VAL A 241 2.11 0.08 13.15
CA VAL A 241 2.10 -0.94 12.10
C VAL A 241 1.88 -2.31 12.72
N GLN A 242 0.97 -3.08 12.11
CA GLN A 242 0.74 -4.48 12.44
C GLN A 242 1.49 -5.38 11.44
N SER A 243 2.38 -6.22 11.94
CA SER A 243 3.08 -7.25 11.17
C SER A 243 2.58 -8.64 11.60
N ASN A 244 2.29 -9.52 10.65
CA ASN A 244 1.87 -10.89 10.95
C ASN A 244 3.06 -11.85 10.79
N VAL A 245 3.42 -12.56 11.87
CA VAL A 245 4.54 -13.50 11.85
C VAL A 245 4.05 -14.93 12.08
N ALA A 246 4.50 -15.84 11.23
CA ALA A 246 4.15 -17.25 11.32
C ALA A 246 4.90 -17.96 12.46
N LEU A 247 4.16 -18.77 13.22
CA LEU A 247 4.74 -19.71 14.18
C LEU A 247 5.56 -20.79 13.46
N MET A 248 6.64 -21.23 14.12
CA MET A 248 7.40 -22.40 13.69
C MET A 248 6.55 -23.65 13.85
N LYS A 249 6.64 -24.58 12.89
CA LYS A 249 5.93 -25.86 12.96
C LYS A 249 6.52 -26.76 14.05
N ASN A 250 5.69 -27.63 14.63
CA ASN A 250 6.08 -28.62 15.64
C ASN A 250 6.97 -29.72 15.02
N ARG A 251 8.27 -29.42 14.82
CA ARG A 251 9.25 -30.35 14.26
C ARG A 251 10.60 -30.18 14.98
N PRO A 252 11.15 -31.24 15.62
CA PRO A 252 10.55 -32.58 15.80
C PRO A 252 9.20 -32.52 16.54
N THR A 253 8.35 -33.54 16.39
CA THR A 253 7.02 -33.49 17.02
C THR A 253 7.11 -33.69 18.52
N ALA A 254 6.67 -32.71 19.31
CA ALA A 254 6.42 -32.86 20.73
C ALA A 254 4.90 -32.85 20.99
N SER A 255 4.36 -33.95 21.53
CA SER A 255 2.91 -34.08 21.80
C SER A 255 2.44 -33.14 22.91
N SER A 256 3.34 -32.81 23.85
CA SER A 256 3.10 -31.88 24.95
C SER A 256 2.68 -30.47 24.51
N VAL A 257 2.96 -30.08 23.26
CA VAL A 257 2.68 -28.73 22.75
C VAL A 257 1.55 -28.65 21.73
N GLU A 258 0.88 -29.75 21.39
CA GLU A 258 -0.26 -29.73 20.47
C GLU A 258 -1.35 -28.75 20.95
N THR A 259 -1.66 -28.80 22.24
CA THR A 259 -2.61 -27.89 22.90
C THR A 259 -2.18 -26.42 22.82
N ALA A 260 -0.86 -26.15 22.78
CA ALA A 260 -0.33 -24.79 22.64
C ALA A 260 -0.56 -24.24 21.22
N TYR A 261 -0.39 -25.07 20.19
CA TYR A 261 -0.69 -24.68 18.81
C TYR A 261 -2.18 -24.42 18.62
N ASP A 262 -3.05 -25.25 19.20
CA ASP A 262 -4.49 -25.07 19.10
C ASP A 262 -4.95 -23.82 19.86
N ALA A 263 -4.41 -23.58 21.07
CA ALA A 263 -4.63 -22.32 21.77
C ALA A 263 -4.19 -21.09 20.94
N ALA A 264 -3.06 -21.17 20.23
CA ALA A 264 -2.60 -20.08 19.37
C ALA A 264 -3.52 -19.87 18.15
N LYS A 265 -4.05 -20.94 17.54
CA LYS A 265 -5.02 -20.83 16.43
C LYS A 265 -6.33 -20.17 16.87
N GLU A 266 -6.74 -20.41 18.10
CA GLU A 266 -7.94 -19.83 18.70
C GLU A 266 -7.71 -18.41 19.25
N GLY A 267 -6.52 -17.83 19.08
CA GLY A 267 -6.18 -16.49 19.59
C GLY A 267 -5.92 -16.43 21.10
N ARG A 268 -5.85 -17.58 21.79
CA ARG A 268 -5.54 -17.68 23.23
C ARG A 268 -4.02 -17.58 23.48
N PHE A 269 -3.43 -16.46 23.08
CA PHE A 269 -1.98 -16.27 23.04
C PHE A 269 -1.28 -16.40 24.40
N ALA A 270 -1.90 -15.94 25.49
CA ALA A 270 -1.33 -16.07 26.83
C ALA A 270 -1.19 -17.55 27.27
N ALA A 271 -2.21 -18.37 27.01
CA ALA A 271 -2.18 -19.80 27.31
C ALA A 271 -1.17 -20.53 26.44
N ALA A 272 -1.14 -20.22 25.13
CA ALA A 272 -0.16 -20.78 24.20
C ALA A 272 1.28 -20.42 24.61
N TYR A 273 1.53 -19.17 25.00
CA TYR A 273 2.82 -18.70 25.48
C TYR A 273 3.31 -19.52 26.68
N GLN A 274 2.47 -19.69 27.71
CA GLN A 274 2.84 -20.46 28.90
C GLN A 274 3.18 -21.92 28.58
N ALA A 275 2.40 -22.56 27.70
CA ALA A 275 2.62 -23.95 27.31
C ALA A 275 3.91 -24.11 26.50
N PHE A 276 4.16 -23.23 25.53
CA PHE A 276 5.41 -23.24 24.77
C PHE A 276 6.64 -22.94 25.65
N MET A 277 6.54 -21.97 26.56
CA MET A 277 7.64 -21.63 27.47
C MET A 277 7.99 -22.79 28.40
N ARG A 278 6.98 -23.50 28.93
CA ARG A 278 7.18 -24.68 29.75
C ARG A 278 7.92 -25.79 29.00
N GLU A 279 7.50 -26.09 27.77
CA GLU A 279 8.17 -27.10 26.95
C GLU A 279 9.61 -26.68 26.65
N TRP A 280 9.83 -25.42 26.29
CA TRP A 280 11.17 -24.89 26.05
C TRP A 280 12.11 -25.12 27.24
N GLN A 281 11.66 -24.77 28.45
CA GLN A 281 12.42 -24.93 29.67
C GLN A 281 12.67 -26.40 30.05
N GLN A 282 11.76 -27.31 29.69
CA GLN A 282 11.87 -28.73 30.05
C GLN A 282 12.77 -29.53 29.10
N SER A 283 12.64 -29.31 27.80
CA SER A 283 13.26 -30.18 26.79
C SER A 283 14.21 -29.45 25.84
N GLY A 284 14.25 -28.12 25.87
CA GLY A 284 14.97 -27.34 24.85
C GLY A 284 14.34 -27.46 23.46
N HIS A 285 13.03 -27.75 23.37
CA HIS A 285 12.35 -27.88 22.09
C HIS A 285 12.31 -26.54 21.33
N VAL A 286 13.16 -26.41 20.31
CA VAL A 286 13.41 -25.16 19.58
C VAL A 286 12.14 -24.46 19.05
N PRO A 287 11.19 -25.16 18.39
CA PRO A 287 9.94 -24.54 17.98
C PRO A 287 9.15 -23.92 19.14
N SER A 288 9.19 -24.53 20.33
CA SER A 288 8.49 -24.01 21.50
C SER A 288 9.12 -22.71 21.99
N GLY A 289 10.44 -22.65 22.16
CA GLY A 289 11.11 -21.41 22.55
C GLY A 289 10.90 -20.29 21.52
N TYR A 290 11.01 -20.61 20.23
CA TYR A 290 10.74 -19.67 19.15
C TYR A 290 9.30 -19.13 19.19
N ASN A 291 8.30 -20.02 19.33
CA ASN A 291 6.89 -19.62 19.35
C ASN A 291 6.54 -18.84 20.62
N ALA A 292 7.10 -19.23 21.77
CA ALA A 292 6.95 -18.49 23.01
C ALA A 292 7.48 -17.05 22.87
N ALA A 293 8.66 -16.86 22.27
CA ALA A 293 9.20 -15.52 22.03
C ALA A 293 8.29 -14.67 21.13
N LEU A 294 7.74 -15.22 20.04
CA LEU A 294 6.79 -14.48 19.18
C LEU A 294 5.50 -14.09 19.92
N LEU A 295 4.98 -14.97 20.78
CA LEU A 295 3.79 -14.69 21.58
C LEU A 295 4.05 -13.70 22.73
N ALA A 296 5.26 -13.69 23.30
CA ALA A 296 5.68 -12.67 24.24
C ALA A 296 5.71 -11.29 23.56
N GLU A 297 6.29 -11.21 22.35
CA GLU A 297 6.36 -9.97 21.58
C GLU A 297 4.97 -9.44 21.22
N SER A 298 4.06 -10.30 20.75
CA SER A 298 2.68 -9.90 20.42
C SER A 298 1.91 -9.39 21.62
N SER A 299 2.29 -9.81 22.83
CA SER A 299 1.72 -9.34 24.09
C SER A 299 2.38 -8.05 24.62
N GLY A 300 3.27 -7.42 23.84
CA GLY A 300 4.00 -6.20 24.24
C GLY A 300 5.23 -6.42 25.11
N ARG A 301 5.57 -7.68 25.45
CA ARG A 301 6.73 -8.04 26.29
C ARG A 301 7.99 -8.15 25.41
N ARG A 302 8.37 -7.04 24.79
CA ARG A 302 9.38 -7.00 23.71
C ARG A 302 10.79 -7.38 24.17
N ASP A 303 11.24 -6.88 25.32
CA ASP A 303 12.58 -7.21 25.80
C ASP A 303 12.69 -8.68 26.20
N GLU A 304 11.68 -9.20 26.91
CA GLU A 304 11.56 -10.64 27.22
C GLU A 304 11.59 -11.50 25.95
N ALA A 305 10.86 -11.09 24.91
CA ALA A 305 10.83 -11.80 23.64
C ALA A 305 12.20 -11.81 22.93
N ILE A 306 12.93 -10.69 22.97
CA ILE A 306 14.27 -10.57 22.39
C ILE A 306 15.26 -11.48 23.12
N ASP A 307 15.23 -11.47 24.45
CA ASP A 307 16.11 -12.30 25.27
C ASP A 307 15.83 -13.78 25.02
N LEU A 308 14.55 -14.18 25.05
CA LEU A 308 14.14 -15.57 24.78
C LEU A 308 14.49 -16.03 23.36
N MET A 309 14.27 -15.19 22.34
CA MET A 309 14.67 -15.53 20.96
C MET A 309 16.20 -15.61 20.82
N GLY A 310 16.93 -14.80 21.59
CA GLY A 310 18.38 -14.85 21.73
C GLY A 310 18.88 -16.17 22.30
N GLU A 311 18.29 -16.62 23.41
CA GLU A 311 18.58 -17.92 24.03
C GLU A 311 18.31 -19.08 23.05
N VAL A 312 17.17 -19.05 22.37
CA VAL A 312 16.80 -20.06 21.34
C VAL A 312 17.84 -20.10 20.23
N PHE A 313 18.29 -18.95 19.74
CA PHE A 313 19.33 -18.90 18.72
C PHE A 313 20.68 -19.41 19.22
N GLN A 314 21.13 -18.98 20.40
CA GLN A 314 22.42 -19.36 20.99
C GLN A 314 22.51 -20.87 21.26
N SER A 315 21.43 -21.48 21.74
CA SER A 315 21.35 -22.90 22.06
C SER A 315 21.20 -23.81 20.84
N SER A 316 20.51 -23.35 19.78
CA SER A 316 20.16 -24.21 18.64
C SER A 316 20.91 -23.91 17.34
N GLY A 317 21.53 -22.72 17.21
CA GLY A 317 22.08 -22.22 15.95
C GLY A 317 21.02 -22.00 14.85
N ASN A 318 19.73 -21.96 15.19
CA ASN A 318 18.65 -21.92 14.20
C ASN A 318 18.59 -20.56 13.46
N ASN A 319 18.83 -20.59 12.15
CA ASN A 319 18.81 -19.38 11.31
C ASN A 319 17.45 -18.68 11.24
N LYS A 320 16.32 -19.39 11.44
CA LYS A 320 15.00 -18.74 11.53
C LYS A 320 14.89 -17.92 12.81
N ALA A 321 15.37 -18.46 13.94
CA ALA A 321 15.42 -17.73 15.20
C ALA A 321 16.30 -16.48 15.08
N LYS A 322 17.48 -16.59 14.45
CA LYS A 322 18.35 -15.43 14.16
C LYS A 322 17.61 -14.33 13.39
N ARG A 323 16.94 -14.68 12.28
CA ARG A 323 16.20 -13.69 11.48
C ARG A 323 15.07 -13.01 12.26
N GLN A 324 14.38 -13.74 13.13
CA GLN A 324 13.36 -13.13 13.99
C GLN A 324 13.98 -12.25 15.07
N LEU A 325 15.10 -12.65 15.68
CA LEU A 325 15.83 -11.83 16.63
C LEU A 325 16.27 -10.50 16.01
N ASP A 326 16.84 -10.55 14.80
CA ASP A 326 17.25 -9.35 14.06
C ASP A 326 16.03 -8.44 13.75
N ARG A 327 14.89 -9.04 13.37
CA ARG A 327 13.62 -8.30 13.19
C ARG A 327 13.16 -7.63 14.48
N MET A 328 13.09 -8.37 15.59
CA MET A 328 12.64 -7.86 16.89
C MET A 328 13.50 -6.68 17.35
N ARG A 329 14.83 -6.78 17.18
CA ARG A 329 15.77 -5.69 17.52
C ARG A 329 15.55 -4.45 16.67
N ARG A 330 15.32 -4.63 15.36
CA ARG A 330 14.96 -3.52 14.47
C ARG A 330 13.64 -2.88 14.89
N TYR A 331 12.58 -3.66 15.12
CA TYR A 331 11.29 -3.12 15.57
C TYR A 331 11.41 -2.37 16.90
N ARG A 332 12.24 -2.85 17.84
CA ARG A 332 12.52 -2.12 19.08
C ARG A 332 13.22 -0.77 18.81
N SER A 333 14.19 -0.74 17.90
CA SER A 333 14.88 0.48 17.51
C SER A 333 13.94 1.48 16.83
N GLU A 334 13.14 1.02 15.88
CA GLU A 334 12.12 1.83 15.18
C GLU A 334 11.10 2.38 16.18
N HIS A 335 10.60 1.53 17.09
CA HIS A 335 9.66 1.97 18.12
C HIS A 335 10.28 3.03 19.04
N ALA A 336 11.54 2.88 19.45
CA ALA A 336 12.22 3.87 20.28
C ALA A 336 12.39 5.21 19.55
N LEU A 337 12.75 5.19 18.26
CA LEU A 337 12.84 6.40 17.43
C LEU A 337 11.47 7.06 17.26
N ALA A 338 10.43 6.28 16.96
CA ALA A 338 9.07 6.77 16.82
C ALA A 338 8.54 7.40 18.12
N SER A 339 8.81 6.76 19.28
CA SER A 339 8.45 7.30 20.59
C SER A 339 9.20 8.58 20.94
N ALA A 340 10.39 8.81 20.40
CA ALA A 340 11.11 10.07 20.57
C ALA A 340 10.59 11.17 19.64
N GLN A 341 9.90 10.78 18.56
CA GLN A 341 9.25 11.70 17.64
C GLN A 341 7.84 12.06 18.08
N PHE A 342 7.11 11.20 18.82
CA PHE A 342 5.82 11.52 19.47
C PHE A 342 6.04 12.44 20.66
#